data_AF-A0AAD6P7Z8-F1
#
_entry.id   AF-A0AAD6P7Z8-F1
#
_cell.length_a   1.000
_cell.length_b   1.000
_cell.length_c   1.000
_cell.angle_alpha   90.00
_cell.angle_beta   90.00
_cell.angle_gamma   90.00
#
_symmetry.space_group_name_H-M   'P 1'
#
loop_
_entity.id
_entity.type
_entity.pdbx_description
1 polymer ?
#
loop_
_entity_poly.entity_id
_entity_poly.type
_entity_poly.pdbx_seq_one_letter_code
_entity_poly.pdbx_strand_id
1 'polypeptide(L)'
;MAAPSNQNLQPIGRSCQTKTHWKVVGKAEIFSLLALFSFTAAGCDGATVCIIGSGIGGSSVAHFLRRYSTNHHPKILIFERQAVVGGRIASVTIGGEAFEAGASILHPKNYHAWNYTNLLNLTRKRPSSSEGSFSLGIWDGDGFVVKTLNLKSSWGIVNKIVSFFNGISLFMRYGFSLVKMEGFVDETVNKFLKYYEGVETRPVFESADEMLKWAGFTVEALLTFHNSQLLLGRSLLELIMVKVSTSVDLPEQFPWQDLVEVYGLLKEATGRWLLGLINISDVELHLHEEIDSISYLGAYYELNSTKGNAYSCEVTVVATPLDESSIQFSPPVSVPARQFQHTHATFVRGLVNPVYFGLKAASEIPELVATIEDPHLPFTSISILKCYNETDMTYKVFSRQAMTDALLDSIFSVRKETVRINWGAYPHYKAPEKFAPFILDG
;
A
#
# COMPACT_ATOMS: atom_id res chain seq x y z
N MET A 1 -28.37 3.89 -10.63
CA MET A 1 -28.25 4.88 -11.72
C MET A 1 -27.25 4.34 -12.73
N ALA A 2 -27.61 4.38 -14.01
CA ALA A 2 -26.94 3.68 -15.10
C ALA A 2 -25.47 4.11 -15.28
N ALA A 3 -24.60 3.13 -15.57
CA ALA A 3 -23.20 3.34 -15.90
C ALA A 3 -23.06 4.05 -17.26
N PRO A 4 -22.17 5.04 -17.43
CA PRO A 4 -21.85 5.56 -18.75
C PRO A 4 -21.02 4.55 -19.54
N SER A 5 -21.34 4.46 -20.82
CA SER A 5 -20.80 3.60 -21.85
C SER A 5 -19.30 3.79 -22.12
N ASN A 6 -18.62 2.66 -22.34
CA ASN A 6 -17.30 2.52 -22.95
C ASN A 6 -17.06 3.51 -24.11
N GLN A 7 -16.08 4.39 -23.97
CA GLN A 7 -15.42 5.01 -25.12
C GLN A 7 -14.09 4.31 -25.36
N ASN A 8 -14.02 3.64 -26.52
CA ASN A 8 -12.80 3.10 -27.10
C ASN A 8 -11.80 4.23 -27.34
N LEU A 9 -10.69 4.24 -26.59
CA LEU A 9 -9.51 5.03 -26.95
C LEU A 9 -8.79 4.33 -28.09
N GLN A 10 -8.93 4.87 -29.30
CA GLN A 10 -8.12 4.46 -30.44
C GLN A 10 -6.70 5.06 -30.32
N PRO A 11 -5.64 4.33 -30.72
CA PRO A 11 -4.29 4.86 -30.73
C PRO A 11 -4.12 5.84 -31.90
N ILE A 12 -3.83 7.10 -31.59
CA ILE A 12 -3.44 8.11 -32.57
C ILE A 12 -2.01 7.82 -32.99
N GLY A 13 -1.84 7.17 -34.14
CA GLY A 13 -0.55 7.10 -34.83
C GLY A 13 -0.17 8.47 -35.38
N ARG A 14 0.92 9.06 -34.88
CA ARG A 14 1.60 10.16 -35.57
C ARG A 14 2.86 9.64 -36.24
N SER A 15 2.85 9.65 -37.58
CA SER A 15 4.06 9.43 -38.38
C SER A 15 5.03 10.58 -38.17
N CYS A 16 6.26 10.27 -37.81
CA CYS A 16 7.35 11.23 -37.87
C CYS A 16 7.75 11.42 -39.34
N GLN A 17 7.26 12.47 -40.00
CA GLN A 17 7.80 12.92 -41.28
C GLN A 17 8.76 14.09 -41.04
N THR A 18 10.03 13.83 -41.32
CA THR A 18 11.11 14.80 -41.38
C THR A 18 10.89 15.79 -42.53
N LYS A 19 10.90 17.09 -42.24
CA LYS A 19 11.14 18.15 -43.23
C LYS A 19 12.26 19.07 -42.75
N THR A 20 13.46 18.83 -43.27
CA THR A 20 14.58 19.77 -43.28
C THR A 20 14.41 20.79 -44.39
N HIS A 21 14.53 22.08 -44.05
CA HIS A 21 14.92 23.13 -45.00
C HIS A 21 15.60 24.28 -44.27
N TRP A 22 16.93 24.40 -44.40
CA TRP A 22 17.62 25.69 -44.37
C TRP A 22 18.78 25.66 -45.36
N LYS A 23 18.72 26.59 -46.33
CA LYS A 23 19.82 27.00 -47.20
C LYS A 23 20.58 28.12 -46.49
N VAL A 24 21.89 27.98 -46.30
CA VAL A 24 22.81 29.13 -46.32
C VAL A 24 24.10 28.70 -47.04
N VAL A 25 24.65 29.66 -47.77
CA VAL A 25 25.64 29.64 -48.84
C VAL A 25 27.06 29.74 -48.28
N GLY A 26 28.03 29.08 -48.93
CA GLY A 26 29.37 29.68 -49.17
C GLY A 26 30.57 29.18 -48.35
N LYS A 27 31.26 28.19 -48.93
CA LYS A 27 32.72 27.92 -48.97
C LYS A 27 33.64 28.39 -47.82
N ALA A 28 34.25 27.42 -47.13
CA ALA A 28 35.67 27.43 -46.80
C ALA A 28 36.17 25.98 -46.71
N GLU A 29 37.25 25.66 -47.44
CA GLU A 29 37.89 24.34 -47.43
C GLU A 29 38.72 24.13 -46.17
N ILE A 30 38.49 23.02 -45.47
CA ILE A 30 39.46 22.41 -44.56
C ILE A 30 39.37 20.90 -44.75
N PHE A 31 40.42 20.32 -45.35
CA PHE A 31 40.71 18.89 -45.30
C PHE A 31 40.88 18.48 -43.83
N SER A 32 40.06 17.56 -43.33
CA SER A 32 40.32 16.86 -42.08
C SER A 32 39.78 15.44 -42.13
N LEU A 33 40.63 14.54 -41.65
CA LEU A 33 40.52 13.09 -41.77
C LEU A 33 39.14 12.57 -41.36
N LEU A 34 38.54 11.78 -42.25
CA LEU A 34 37.45 10.86 -41.93
C LEU A 34 37.98 9.81 -40.94
N ALA A 35 37.92 10.11 -39.65
CA ALA A 35 37.81 9.08 -38.63
C ALA A 35 36.44 8.40 -38.85
N LEU A 36 36.46 7.21 -39.43
CA LEU A 36 35.33 6.29 -39.42
C LEU A 36 35.02 5.92 -37.97
N PHE A 37 34.28 6.78 -37.28
CA PHE A 37 33.50 6.33 -36.14
C PHE A 37 32.39 5.47 -36.70
N SER A 38 32.64 4.15 -36.72
CA SER A 38 31.57 3.17 -36.72
C SER A 38 30.74 3.42 -35.48
N PHE A 39 29.72 4.27 -35.59
CA PHE A 39 28.55 4.14 -34.74
C PHE A 39 27.98 2.77 -35.07
N THR A 40 28.33 1.77 -34.25
CA THR A 40 27.47 0.60 -34.12
C THR A 40 26.12 1.16 -33.75
N ALA A 41 25.19 1.17 -34.73
CA ALA A 41 23.79 1.32 -34.44
C ALA A 41 23.50 0.27 -33.36
N ALA A 42 23.25 0.74 -32.13
CA ALA A 42 22.75 -0.12 -31.07
C ALA A 42 21.54 -0.85 -31.67
N GLY A 43 21.58 -2.18 -31.60
CA GLY A 43 20.61 -3.04 -32.24
C GLY A 43 19.18 -2.65 -31.85
N CYS A 44 18.24 -2.97 -32.73
CA CYS A 44 16.80 -2.79 -32.54
C CYS A 44 16.21 -3.69 -31.42
N ASP A 45 16.89 -3.81 -30.29
CA ASP A 45 16.38 -4.46 -29.09
C ASP A 45 15.94 -3.38 -28.09
N GLY A 46 14.84 -3.60 -27.39
CA GLY A 46 14.27 -2.59 -26.50
C GLY A 46 15.17 -2.31 -25.29
N ALA A 47 15.02 -1.13 -24.70
CA ALA A 47 15.89 -0.69 -23.62
C ALA A 47 15.90 -1.66 -22.42
N THR A 48 17.04 -1.85 -21.76
CA THR A 48 17.14 -2.65 -20.53
C THR A 48 16.80 -1.82 -19.31
N VAL A 49 15.76 -2.22 -18.59
CA VAL A 49 15.26 -1.54 -17.38
C VAL A 49 15.43 -2.46 -16.18
N CYS A 50 16.15 -1.97 -15.17
CA CYS A 50 16.34 -2.67 -13.90
C CYS A 50 15.52 -2.03 -12.80
N ILE A 51 14.71 -2.83 -12.12
CA ILE A 51 13.79 -2.38 -11.08
C ILE A 51 14.19 -3.07 -9.77
N ILE A 52 14.40 -2.28 -8.72
CA ILE A 52 14.85 -2.77 -7.42
C ILE A 52 13.68 -2.78 -6.45
N GLY A 53 13.20 -3.98 -6.13
CA GLY A 53 12.04 -4.24 -5.28
C GLY A 53 10.82 -4.70 -6.08
N SER A 54 10.27 -5.86 -5.70
CA SER A 54 9.11 -6.49 -6.35
C SER A 54 7.76 -6.15 -5.71
N GLY A 55 7.71 -5.11 -4.87
CA GLY A 55 6.46 -4.62 -4.28
C GLY A 55 5.51 -4.00 -5.32
N ILE A 56 4.41 -3.40 -4.86
CA ILE A 56 3.42 -2.75 -5.73
C ILE A 56 4.04 -1.69 -6.65
N GLY A 57 5.01 -0.91 -6.17
CA GLY A 57 5.71 0.10 -6.97
C GLY A 57 6.45 -0.53 -8.16
N GLY A 58 7.37 -1.46 -7.90
CA GLY A 58 8.16 -2.11 -8.95
C GLY A 58 7.32 -2.95 -9.91
N SER A 59 6.35 -3.70 -9.38
CA SER A 59 5.42 -4.48 -10.21
C SER A 59 4.54 -3.61 -11.11
N SER A 60 4.08 -2.45 -10.62
CA SER A 60 3.29 -1.50 -11.42
C SER A 60 4.13 -0.83 -12.51
N VAL A 61 5.38 -0.47 -12.20
CA VAL A 61 6.32 0.06 -13.19
C VAL A 61 6.54 -0.94 -14.32
N ALA A 62 6.84 -2.21 -13.99
CA ALA A 62 7.00 -3.25 -15.00
C ALA A 62 5.74 -3.41 -15.88
N HIS A 63 4.56 -3.41 -15.25
CA HIS A 63 3.28 -3.46 -15.96
C HIS A 63 3.09 -2.29 -16.93
N PHE A 64 3.31 -1.06 -16.48
CA PHE A 64 3.13 0.12 -17.31
C PHE A 64 4.16 0.20 -18.43
N LEU A 65 5.43 -0.13 -18.17
CA LEU A 65 6.47 -0.22 -19.19
C LEU A 65 6.06 -1.21 -20.29
N ARG A 66 5.59 -2.40 -19.91
CA ARG A 66 5.13 -3.39 -20.88
C ARG A 66 3.88 -2.91 -21.64
N ARG A 67 2.93 -2.27 -20.94
CA ARG A 67 1.64 -1.84 -21.49
C ARG A 67 1.73 -0.69 -22.49
N TYR A 68 2.64 0.27 -22.24
CA TYR A 68 2.76 1.50 -23.02
C TYR A 68 3.86 1.44 -24.08
N SER A 69 4.77 0.47 -24.01
CA SER A 69 5.75 0.23 -25.07
C SER A 69 5.12 -0.57 -26.22
N THR A 70 4.83 0.08 -27.36
CA THR A 70 4.10 -0.54 -28.48
C THR A 70 4.98 -1.07 -29.61
N ASN A 71 6.16 -0.48 -29.82
CA ASN A 71 7.03 -0.80 -30.97
C ASN A 71 8.31 -1.53 -30.58
N HIS A 72 8.86 -1.25 -29.39
CA HIS A 72 10.05 -1.90 -28.85
C HIS A 72 9.79 -2.16 -27.38
N HIS A 73 9.65 -3.43 -27.01
CA HIS A 73 9.45 -3.78 -25.61
C HIS A 73 10.78 -3.79 -24.86
N PRO A 74 10.88 -3.10 -23.72
CA PRO A 74 12.10 -3.12 -22.92
C PRO A 74 12.34 -4.51 -22.34
N LYS A 75 13.62 -4.88 -22.18
CA LYS A 75 14.00 -6.00 -21.31
C LYS A 75 13.87 -5.55 -19.86
N ILE A 76 13.01 -6.18 -19.07
CA ILE A 76 12.74 -5.77 -17.68
C ILE A 76 13.33 -6.80 -16.72
N LEU A 77 14.23 -6.35 -15.85
CA LEU A 77 14.77 -7.15 -14.74
C LEU A 77 14.21 -6.60 -13.43
N ILE A 78 13.69 -7.46 -12.56
CA ILE A 78 13.30 -7.10 -11.19
C ILE A 78 14.20 -7.83 -10.20
N PHE A 79 14.80 -7.10 -9.28
CA PHE A 79 15.60 -7.64 -8.19
C PHE A 79 14.83 -7.57 -6.87
N GLU A 80 14.67 -8.71 -6.22
CA GLU A 80 14.00 -8.84 -4.93
C GLU A 80 14.94 -9.52 -3.93
N ARG A 81 15.22 -8.83 -2.83
CA ARG A 81 16.09 -9.36 -1.77
C ARG A 81 15.47 -10.55 -1.05
N GLN A 82 14.14 -10.63 -1.02
CA GLN A 82 13.42 -11.71 -0.36
C GLN A 82 13.19 -12.93 -1.27
N ALA A 83 12.79 -14.03 -0.64
CA ALA A 83 12.38 -15.27 -1.32
C ALA A 83 11.05 -15.14 -2.06
N VAL A 84 10.25 -14.14 -1.69
CA VAL A 84 8.87 -13.98 -2.13
C VAL A 84 8.67 -12.56 -2.63
N VAL A 85 7.83 -12.44 -3.66
CA VAL A 85 7.38 -11.13 -4.14
C VAL A 85 6.34 -10.56 -3.19
N GLY A 86 6.26 -9.24 -3.13
CA GLY A 86 5.10 -8.57 -2.55
C GLY A 86 5.41 -7.37 -1.66
N GLY A 87 6.63 -7.26 -1.14
CA GLY A 87 6.98 -6.22 -0.18
C GLY A 87 5.95 -6.13 0.97
N ARG A 88 5.39 -4.93 1.18
CA ARG A 88 4.38 -4.67 2.24
C ARG A 88 3.02 -5.37 2.04
N ILE A 89 2.81 -6.00 0.89
CA ILE A 89 1.59 -6.76 0.60
C ILE A 89 1.89 -8.25 0.37
N ALA A 90 3.04 -8.71 0.87
CA ALA A 90 3.39 -10.12 0.87
C ALA A 90 2.44 -10.93 1.77
N SER A 91 2.33 -12.23 1.49
CA SER A 91 1.56 -13.15 2.33
C SER A 91 2.45 -13.91 3.32
N VAL A 92 1.95 -14.13 4.53
CA VAL A 92 2.53 -15.02 5.53
C VAL A 92 1.84 -16.37 5.49
N THR A 93 2.62 -17.46 5.48
CA THR A 93 2.06 -18.81 5.59
C THR A 93 2.04 -19.24 7.05
N ILE A 94 0.88 -19.64 7.55
CA ILE A 94 0.69 -20.21 8.90
C ILE A 94 -0.39 -21.30 8.84
N GLY A 95 -0.16 -22.44 9.47
CA GLY A 95 -1.07 -23.58 9.41
C GLY A 95 -1.28 -24.15 8.00
N GLY A 96 -0.32 -23.97 7.09
CA GLY A 96 -0.42 -24.38 5.68
C GLY A 96 -1.25 -23.46 4.80
N GLU A 97 -1.69 -22.31 5.31
CA GLU A 97 -2.48 -21.32 4.57
C GLU A 97 -1.77 -19.97 4.52
N ALA A 98 -1.93 -19.27 3.40
CA ALA A 98 -1.35 -17.95 3.18
C ALA A 98 -2.35 -16.86 3.55
N PHE A 99 -1.90 -15.91 4.37
CA PHE A 99 -2.66 -14.73 4.83
C PHE A 99 -1.91 -13.45 4.52
N GLU A 100 -2.61 -12.36 4.25
CA GLU A 100 -1.97 -11.08 3.93
C GLU A 100 -1.27 -10.45 5.15
N ALA A 101 0.03 -10.15 5.00
CA ALA A 101 0.87 -9.51 6.00
C ALA A 101 0.41 -8.10 6.38
N GLY A 102 0.12 -7.29 5.35
CA GLY A 102 -0.19 -5.87 5.47
C GLY A 102 -1.52 -5.54 4.79
N ALA A 103 -1.45 -4.95 3.60
CA ALA A 103 -2.60 -4.38 2.89
C ALA A 103 -3.63 -5.44 2.50
N SER A 104 -4.61 -5.70 3.37
CA SER A 104 -5.68 -6.68 3.16
C SER A 104 -6.97 -6.08 2.58
N ILE A 105 -6.94 -4.80 2.23
CA ILE A 105 -8.12 -4.02 1.88
C ILE A 105 -7.90 -3.23 0.60
N LEU A 106 -8.89 -3.27 -0.29
CA LEU A 106 -8.91 -2.52 -1.54
C LEU A 106 -10.17 -1.65 -1.64
N HIS A 107 -9.97 -0.35 -1.89
CA HIS A 107 -11.06 0.58 -2.17
C HIS A 107 -11.35 0.64 -3.70
N PRO A 108 -12.61 0.53 -4.16
CA PRO A 108 -13.01 0.68 -5.56
C PRO A 108 -12.63 2.00 -6.25
N LYS A 109 -12.38 3.08 -5.48
CA LYS A 109 -11.95 4.38 -6.01
C LYS A 109 -10.43 4.44 -6.24
N ASN A 110 -9.68 3.40 -5.85
CA ASN A 110 -8.31 3.19 -6.35
C ASN A 110 -8.40 2.48 -7.71
N TYR A 111 -8.55 3.25 -8.79
CA TYR A 111 -8.82 2.70 -10.11
C TYR A 111 -7.68 1.84 -10.65
N HIS A 112 -6.41 2.14 -10.34
CA HIS A 112 -5.30 1.28 -10.75
C HIS A 112 -5.42 -0.10 -10.12
N ALA A 113 -5.49 -0.14 -8.80
CA ALA A 113 -5.59 -1.38 -8.08
C ALA A 113 -6.87 -2.15 -8.45
N TRP A 114 -8.00 -1.45 -8.52
CA TRP A 114 -9.26 -2.03 -8.97
C TRP A 114 -9.15 -2.65 -10.36
N ASN A 115 -8.50 -1.97 -11.31
CA ASN A 115 -8.34 -2.48 -12.67
C ASN A 115 -7.40 -3.69 -12.74
N TYR A 116 -6.37 -3.76 -11.89
CA TYR A 116 -5.51 -4.95 -11.81
C TYR A 116 -6.30 -6.20 -11.42
N THR A 117 -7.32 -6.08 -10.55
CA THR A 117 -8.19 -7.22 -10.20
C THR A 117 -8.92 -7.77 -11.42
N ASN A 118 -9.43 -6.88 -12.28
CA ASN A 118 -10.12 -7.27 -13.51
C ASN A 118 -9.13 -7.83 -14.55
N LEU A 119 -7.96 -7.20 -14.70
CA LEU A 119 -6.91 -7.59 -15.63
C LEU A 119 -6.40 -9.02 -15.36
N LEU A 120 -6.27 -9.37 -14.08
CA LEU A 120 -5.76 -10.66 -13.64
C LEU A 120 -6.87 -11.69 -13.37
N ASN A 121 -8.12 -11.34 -13.72
CA ASN A 121 -9.32 -12.16 -13.53
C ASN A 121 -9.45 -12.72 -12.09
N LEU A 122 -9.19 -11.87 -11.11
CA LEU A 122 -9.20 -12.27 -9.70
C LEU A 122 -10.63 -12.30 -9.15
N THR A 123 -10.86 -13.28 -8.27
CA THR A 123 -12.16 -13.41 -7.60
C THR A 123 -12.25 -12.43 -6.45
N ARG A 124 -12.93 -11.32 -6.70
CA ARG A 124 -13.31 -10.35 -5.68
C ARG A 124 -14.31 -10.98 -4.72
N LYS A 125 -13.88 -11.22 -3.49
CA LYS A 125 -14.81 -11.54 -2.41
C LYS A 125 -15.32 -10.22 -1.85
N ARG A 126 -16.62 -9.96 -1.99
CA ARG A 126 -17.23 -9.00 -1.06
C ARG A 126 -17.06 -9.59 0.34
N PRO A 127 -16.79 -8.78 1.37
CA PRO A 127 -16.99 -9.22 2.74
C PRO A 127 -18.37 -9.87 2.76
N SER A 128 -18.45 -11.17 3.03
CA SER A 128 -19.73 -11.88 2.95
C SER A 128 -20.76 -11.13 3.81
N SER A 129 -22.05 -11.17 3.49
CA SER A 129 -23.07 -10.50 4.31
C SER A 129 -23.13 -11.03 5.77
N SER A 130 -22.45 -12.16 6.03
CA SER A 130 -22.12 -12.72 7.36
C SER A 130 -20.81 -12.18 7.98
N GLU A 131 -19.93 -11.56 7.20
CA GLU A 131 -18.76 -10.77 7.63
C GLU A 131 -19.11 -9.29 7.88
N GLY A 132 -20.30 -8.84 7.45
CA GLY A 132 -20.86 -7.55 7.89
C GLY A 132 -21.20 -7.51 9.39
N SER A 133 -21.11 -8.65 10.09
CA SER A 133 -21.32 -8.78 11.53
C SER A 133 -20.08 -9.29 12.25
N PHE A 134 -18.87 -8.87 11.85
CA PHE A 134 -17.73 -9.05 12.74
C PHE A 134 -18.02 -8.33 14.05
N SER A 135 -17.93 -9.05 15.16
CA SER A 135 -18.01 -8.40 16.46
C SER A 135 -16.75 -7.58 16.71
N LEU A 136 -16.97 -6.35 17.16
CA LEU A 136 -15.95 -5.34 17.40
C LEU A 136 -15.90 -5.08 18.91
N GLY A 137 -14.68 -5.11 19.45
CA GLY A 137 -14.36 -4.60 20.77
C GLY A 137 -13.35 -3.47 20.68
N ILE A 138 -13.58 -2.39 21.43
CA ILE A 138 -12.56 -1.39 21.73
C ILE A 138 -12.15 -1.60 23.19
N TRP A 139 -10.89 -1.94 23.41
CA TRP A 139 -10.31 -2.30 24.69
C TRP A 139 -9.35 -1.21 25.18
N ASP A 140 -9.41 -0.85 26.45
CA ASP A 140 -8.62 0.26 27.02
C ASP A 140 -7.40 -0.19 27.84
N GLY A 141 -7.15 -1.49 27.99
CA GLY A 141 -6.12 -2.03 28.87
C GLY A 141 -6.68 -2.83 30.03
N ASP A 142 -7.90 -2.50 30.48
CA ASP A 142 -8.55 -3.13 31.63
C ASP A 142 -9.89 -3.77 31.23
N GLY A 143 -10.64 -3.16 30.30
CA GLY A 143 -11.96 -3.61 29.88
C GLY A 143 -12.37 -3.11 28.50
N PHE A 144 -13.54 -3.56 28.05
CA PHE A 144 -14.11 -3.11 26.77
C PHE A 144 -14.95 -1.85 26.96
N VAL A 145 -14.49 -0.72 26.44
CA VAL A 145 -15.26 0.53 26.41
C VAL A 145 -16.38 0.48 25.38
N VAL A 146 -16.19 -0.31 24.32
CA VAL A 146 -17.22 -0.65 23.32
C VAL A 146 -17.11 -2.13 23.02
N LYS A 147 -18.25 -2.81 22.99
CA LYS A 147 -18.34 -4.21 22.60
C LYS A 147 -19.64 -4.44 21.84
N THR A 148 -19.56 -4.85 20.59
CA THR A 148 -20.75 -5.22 19.82
C THR A 148 -21.15 -6.65 20.11
N LEU A 149 -22.45 -6.92 20.01
CA LEU A 149 -23.01 -8.24 20.25
C LEU A 149 -22.63 -9.18 19.09
N ASN A 150 -22.15 -10.38 19.44
CA ASN A 150 -21.88 -11.46 18.50
C ASN A 150 -22.88 -12.61 18.73
N LEU A 151 -24.01 -12.58 18.03
CA LEU A 151 -24.98 -13.66 18.04
C LEU A 151 -25.11 -14.19 16.62
N LYS A 152 -24.36 -15.25 16.30
CA LYS A 152 -24.46 -15.95 15.03
C LYS A 152 -25.65 -16.91 15.06
N SER A 153 -26.73 -16.53 14.39
CA SER A 153 -27.90 -17.39 14.24
C SER A 153 -28.06 -17.83 12.79
N SER A 154 -28.56 -19.06 12.58
CA SER A 154 -28.98 -19.55 11.27
C SER A 154 -30.18 -18.78 10.69
N TRP A 155 -30.89 -18.05 11.55
CA TRP A 155 -32.03 -17.22 11.17
C TRP A 155 -31.56 -15.80 10.86
N GLY A 156 -31.56 -15.44 9.57
CA GLY A 156 -31.08 -14.12 9.11
C GLY A 156 -31.78 -12.90 9.74
N ILE A 157 -32.99 -13.06 10.26
CA ILE A 157 -33.73 -12.00 10.98
C ILE A 157 -33.03 -11.66 12.30
N VAL A 158 -32.53 -12.66 13.04
CA VAL A 158 -31.82 -12.46 14.31
C VAL A 158 -30.54 -11.66 14.06
N ASN A 159 -29.78 -12.00 13.01
CA ASN A 159 -28.57 -11.27 12.65
C ASN A 159 -28.87 -9.81 12.30
N LYS A 160 -30.01 -9.52 11.64
CA LYS A 160 -30.45 -8.14 11.36
C LYS A 160 -30.81 -7.37 12.62
N ILE A 161 -31.51 -8.00 13.57
CA ILE A 161 -31.86 -7.39 14.86
C ILE A 161 -30.59 -7.05 15.64
N VAL A 162 -29.65 -7.99 15.72
CA VAL A 162 -28.34 -7.80 16.37
C VAL A 162 -27.57 -6.65 15.72
N SER A 163 -27.49 -6.61 14.39
CA SER A 163 -26.87 -5.51 13.65
C SER A 163 -27.53 -4.17 13.93
N PHE A 164 -28.86 -4.12 14.06
CA PHE A 164 -29.60 -2.91 14.39
C PHE A 164 -29.28 -2.41 15.80
N PHE A 165 -29.27 -3.30 16.80
CA PHE A 165 -28.87 -2.95 18.17
C PHE A 165 -27.41 -2.50 18.27
N ASN A 166 -26.50 -3.17 17.55
CA ASN A 166 -25.11 -2.73 17.43
C ASN A 166 -25.03 -1.32 16.82
N GLY A 167 -25.81 -1.05 15.77
CA GLY A 167 -25.92 0.28 15.16
C GLY A 167 -26.43 1.35 16.13
N ILE A 168 -27.49 1.06 16.90
CA ILE A 168 -28.00 1.96 17.95
C ILE A 168 -26.93 2.20 19.02
N SER A 169 -26.28 1.15 19.51
CA SER A 169 -25.23 1.29 20.55
C SER A 169 -24.09 2.21 20.10
N LEU A 170 -23.60 2.00 18.87
CA LEU A 170 -22.59 2.87 18.26
C LEU A 170 -23.13 4.29 18.05
N PHE A 171 -24.37 4.46 17.59
CA PHE A 171 -24.98 5.78 17.43
C PHE A 171 -25.20 6.51 18.75
N MET A 172 -25.55 5.81 19.84
CA MET A 172 -25.71 6.42 21.15
C MET A 172 -24.38 6.96 21.70
N ARG A 173 -23.25 6.31 21.38
CA ARG A 173 -21.91 6.77 21.79
C ARG A 173 -21.32 7.84 20.87
N TYR A 174 -21.48 7.68 19.55
CA TYR A 174 -20.79 8.51 18.55
C TYR A 174 -21.71 9.50 17.84
N GLY A 175 -23.03 9.35 17.96
CA GLY A 175 -24.04 10.25 17.39
C GLY A 175 -23.86 10.49 15.89
N PHE A 176 -24.12 11.74 15.49
CA PHE A 176 -23.96 12.18 14.11
C PHE A 176 -22.50 12.30 13.64
N SER A 177 -21.52 12.10 14.52
CA SER A 177 -20.10 12.17 14.13
C SER A 177 -19.74 11.07 13.12
N LEU A 178 -20.41 9.91 13.18
CA LEU A 178 -20.29 8.83 12.18
C LEU A 178 -20.75 9.27 10.78
N VAL A 179 -21.84 10.01 10.70
CA VAL A 179 -22.41 10.50 9.43
C VAL A 179 -21.54 11.62 8.86
N LYS A 180 -21.08 12.54 9.72
CA LYS A 180 -20.16 13.61 9.31
C LYS A 180 -18.85 13.05 8.74
N MET A 181 -18.35 11.95 9.31
CA MET A 181 -17.15 11.27 8.84
C MET A 181 -17.32 10.69 7.43
N GLU A 182 -18.46 10.06 7.14
CA GLU A 182 -18.71 9.48 5.81
C GLU A 182 -18.66 10.58 4.73
N GLY A 183 -19.37 11.69 4.95
CA GLY A 183 -19.31 12.83 4.03
C GLY A 183 -17.91 13.41 3.90
N PHE A 184 -17.16 13.47 5.00
CA PHE A 184 -15.78 13.95 5.00
C PHE A 184 -14.83 13.05 4.18
N VAL A 185 -14.90 11.72 4.38
CA VAL A 185 -14.07 10.77 3.64
C VAL A 185 -14.44 10.81 2.16
N ASP A 186 -15.73 10.85 1.83
CA ASP A 186 -16.15 10.95 0.42
C ASP A 186 -15.65 12.23 -0.25
N GLU A 187 -15.70 13.39 0.41
CA GLU A 187 -15.14 14.63 -0.11
C GLU A 187 -13.63 14.51 -0.35
N THR A 188 -12.91 13.94 0.63
CA THR A 188 -11.46 13.73 0.57
C THR A 188 -11.08 12.79 -0.58
N VAL A 189 -11.74 11.64 -0.70
CA VAL A 189 -11.50 10.69 -1.79
C VAL A 189 -11.83 11.32 -3.15
N ASN A 190 -12.90 12.11 -3.25
CA ASN A 190 -13.24 12.81 -4.50
C ASN A 190 -12.17 13.84 -4.92
N LYS A 191 -11.45 14.46 -3.96
CA LYS A 191 -10.28 15.30 -4.28
C LYS A 191 -9.13 14.46 -4.84
N PHE A 192 -8.85 13.29 -4.26
CA PHE A 192 -7.84 12.36 -4.80
C PHE A 192 -8.21 11.82 -6.20
N LEU A 193 -9.50 11.66 -6.49
CA LEU A 193 -9.94 11.19 -7.81
C LEU A 193 -9.53 12.12 -8.96
N LYS A 194 -9.26 13.40 -8.68
CA LYS A 194 -8.74 14.33 -9.69
C LYS A 194 -7.40 13.89 -10.28
N TYR A 195 -6.58 13.14 -9.53
CA TYR A 195 -5.29 12.65 -10.04
C TYR A 195 -5.44 11.58 -11.13
N TYR A 196 -6.64 11.02 -11.31
CA TYR A 196 -6.98 10.11 -12.41
C TYR A 196 -7.53 10.83 -13.65
N GLU A 197 -7.70 12.15 -13.60
CA GLU A 197 -8.06 12.93 -14.78
C GLU A 197 -6.96 12.82 -15.85
N GLY A 198 -7.34 13.02 -17.11
CA GLY A 198 -6.43 12.81 -18.23
C GLY A 198 -5.20 13.71 -18.19
N VAL A 199 -4.12 13.26 -18.83
CA VAL A 199 -2.84 13.98 -18.93
C VAL A 199 -2.97 15.39 -19.54
N GLU A 200 -4.02 15.61 -20.34
CA GLU A 200 -4.33 16.90 -20.95
C GLU A 200 -4.84 17.94 -19.93
N THR A 201 -5.41 17.49 -18.82
CA THR A 201 -6.04 18.35 -17.80
C THR A 201 -5.25 18.41 -16.50
N ARG A 202 -4.35 17.45 -16.26
CA ARG A 202 -3.53 17.38 -15.06
C ARG A 202 -2.17 18.05 -15.31
N PRO A 203 -1.80 19.09 -14.55
CA PRO A 203 -0.51 19.74 -14.71
C PRO A 203 0.62 18.86 -14.17
N VAL A 204 1.85 19.12 -14.64
CA VAL A 204 3.08 18.59 -14.04
C VAL A 204 3.34 19.33 -12.72
N PHE A 205 3.72 18.59 -11.69
CA PHE A 205 4.00 19.16 -10.37
C PHE A 205 5.47 19.01 -10.02
N GLU A 206 6.10 20.10 -9.58
CA GLU A 206 7.49 20.11 -9.09
C GLU A 206 7.57 20.03 -7.56
N SER A 207 6.42 20.07 -6.87
CA SER A 207 6.33 19.96 -5.42
C SER A 207 5.04 19.29 -4.94
N ALA A 208 5.11 18.68 -3.75
CA ALA A 208 3.97 18.03 -3.11
C ALA A 208 2.91 19.06 -2.74
N ASP A 209 3.34 20.26 -2.36
CA ASP A 209 2.45 21.36 -2.00
C ASP A 209 1.59 21.82 -3.18
N GLU A 210 2.17 21.97 -4.37
CA GLU A 210 1.42 22.31 -5.59
C GLU A 210 0.44 21.21 -5.97
N MET A 211 0.89 19.95 -5.93
CA MET A 211 0.07 18.78 -6.21
C MET A 211 -1.15 18.69 -5.28
N LEU A 212 -0.94 18.89 -3.97
CA LEU A 212 -1.99 18.85 -2.96
C LEU A 212 -2.94 20.04 -3.08
N LYS A 213 -2.42 21.25 -3.28
CA LYS A 213 -3.23 22.46 -3.48
C LYS A 213 -4.13 22.34 -4.70
N TRP A 214 -3.63 21.83 -5.82
CA TRP A 214 -4.40 21.64 -7.05
C TRP A 214 -5.57 20.66 -6.85
N ALA A 215 -5.36 19.57 -6.12
CA ALA A 215 -6.44 18.64 -5.78
C ALA A 215 -7.49 19.26 -4.83
N GLY A 216 -7.14 20.32 -4.11
CA GLY A 216 -8.03 21.05 -3.19
C GLY A 216 -7.70 20.82 -1.72
N PHE A 217 -6.48 20.37 -1.41
CA PHE A 217 -5.95 20.30 -0.04
C PHE A 217 -5.24 21.61 0.31
N THR A 218 -6.04 22.63 0.65
CA THR A 218 -5.53 23.94 1.11
C THR A 218 -5.27 23.94 2.61
N VAL A 219 -4.49 24.91 3.10
CA VAL A 219 -4.27 25.12 4.54
C VAL A 219 -5.59 25.32 5.27
N GLU A 220 -6.55 26.03 4.69
CA GLU A 220 -7.90 26.19 5.24
C GLU A 220 -8.63 24.85 5.31
N ALA A 221 -8.58 24.02 4.26
CA ALA A 221 -9.18 22.68 4.29
C ALA A 221 -8.54 21.80 5.38
N LEU A 222 -7.23 21.90 5.58
CA LEU A 222 -6.48 21.19 6.62
C LEU A 222 -6.79 21.71 8.04
N LEU A 223 -7.02 23.02 8.21
CA LEU A 223 -7.41 23.61 9.49
C LEU A 223 -8.87 23.31 9.84
N THR A 224 -9.79 23.41 8.87
CA THR A 224 -11.18 22.96 9.02
C THR A 224 -11.22 21.50 9.45
N PHE A 225 -10.29 20.70 8.97
CA PHE A 225 -10.16 19.30 9.30
C PHE A 225 -9.50 19.01 10.65
N HIS A 226 -8.47 19.77 11.03
CA HIS A 226 -7.96 19.69 12.40
C HIS A 226 -9.03 20.07 13.42
N ASN A 227 -9.77 21.14 13.12
CA ASN A 227 -10.92 21.53 13.91
C ASN A 227 -12.06 20.51 13.81
N SER A 228 -12.27 19.84 12.68
CA SER A 228 -13.28 18.78 12.57
C SER A 228 -12.88 17.55 13.39
N GLN A 229 -11.62 17.15 13.44
CA GLN A 229 -11.15 16.07 14.33
C GLN A 229 -11.33 16.42 15.82
N LEU A 230 -11.11 17.69 16.20
CA LEU A 230 -11.48 18.18 17.53
C LEU A 230 -13.00 18.13 17.78
N LEU A 231 -13.82 18.40 16.76
CA LEU A 231 -15.30 18.34 16.82
C LEU A 231 -15.89 16.92 16.76
N LEU A 232 -15.16 15.96 16.20
CA LEU A 232 -15.57 14.55 16.11
C LEU A 232 -15.49 13.84 17.47
N GLY A 233 -14.78 14.44 18.44
CA GLY A 233 -14.64 13.96 19.82
C GLY A 233 -13.68 12.78 19.94
N ARG A 234 -13.04 12.62 21.12
CA ARG A 234 -12.10 11.51 21.41
C ARG A 234 -12.68 10.13 21.05
N SER A 235 -13.98 9.96 21.21
CA SER A 235 -14.68 8.69 20.97
C SER A 235 -14.66 8.28 19.50
N LEU A 236 -14.84 9.18 18.53
CA LEU A 236 -14.84 8.78 17.12
C LEU A 236 -13.44 8.43 16.60
N LEU A 237 -12.40 9.08 17.13
CA LEU A 237 -11.01 8.74 16.84
C LEU A 237 -10.74 7.27 17.15
N GLU A 238 -11.27 6.73 18.25
CA GLU A 238 -11.14 5.31 18.59
C GLU A 238 -11.63 4.40 17.44
N LEU A 239 -12.75 4.72 16.78
CA LEU A 239 -13.30 3.92 15.69
C LEU A 239 -12.52 4.06 14.37
N ILE A 240 -11.97 5.24 14.09
CA ILE A 240 -11.05 5.45 12.97
C ILE A 240 -9.81 4.60 13.17
N MET A 241 -9.22 4.71 14.36
CA MET A 241 -8.03 3.99 14.74
C MET A 241 -8.26 2.49 14.66
N VAL A 242 -9.42 1.98 15.07
CA VAL A 242 -9.78 0.57 14.84
C VAL A 242 -9.66 0.21 13.37
N LYS A 243 -10.36 0.92 12.48
CA LYS A 243 -10.42 0.57 11.05
C LYS A 243 -9.04 0.69 10.38
N VAL A 244 -8.29 1.73 10.71
CA VAL A 244 -6.94 1.89 10.15
C VAL A 244 -5.97 0.89 10.77
N SER A 245 -5.98 0.66 12.09
CA SER A 245 -5.14 -0.32 12.80
C SER A 245 -5.36 -1.76 12.36
N THR A 246 -6.53 -2.10 11.81
CA THR A 246 -6.74 -3.41 11.17
C THR A 246 -6.05 -3.58 9.83
N SER A 247 -5.58 -2.49 9.22
CA SER A 247 -4.95 -2.45 7.90
C SER A 247 -3.46 -2.09 8.01
N VAL A 248 -3.11 -1.14 8.88
CA VAL A 248 -1.76 -0.63 9.15
C VAL A 248 -1.66 -0.12 10.60
N ASP A 249 -0.51 -0.31 11.26
CA ASP A 249 -0.25 0.26 12.60
C ASP A 249 0.08 1.75 12.47
N LEU A 250 -0.56 2.64 13.25
CA LEU A 250 -0.46 4.11 13.12
C LEU A 250 0.40 4.77 14.23
N PRO A 251 0.97 5.98 13.99
CA PRO A 251 1.72 6.71 15.01
C PRO A 251 0.77 7.64 15.81
N GLU A 252 1.27 8.14 16.94
CA GLU A 252 0.53 9.03 17.87
C GLU A 252 0.02 10.33 17.22
N GLN A 253 0.69 10.81 16.16
CA GLN A 253 0.27 11.99 15.39
C GLN A 253 -0.40 11.54 14.10
N PHE A 254 -1.72 11.44 14.14
CA PHE A 254 -2.57 10.94 13.07
C PHE A 254 -2.48 11.79 11.78
N PRO A 255 -1.77 11.34 10.73
CA PRO A 255 -1.70 12.04 9.46
C PRO A 255 -2.97 11.72 8.66
N TRP A 256 -3.55 12.75 8.10
CA TRP A 256 -4.81 12.66 7.38
C TRP A 256 -4.83 11.75 6.15
N GLN A 257 -3.65 11.43 5.63
CA GLN A 257 -3.45 10.61 4.43
C GLN A 257 -4.00 9.19 4.64
N ASP A 258 -4.09 8.73 5.90
CA ASP A 258 -4.56 7.40 6.27
C ASP A 258 -6.09 7.30 6.43
N LEU A 259 -6.83 8.43 6.39
CA LEU A 259 -8.31 8.43 6.46
C LEU A 259 -9.00 8.01 5.15
N VAL A 260 -8.30 8.17 4.03
CA VAL A 260 -8.81 7.87 2.68
C VAL A 260 -9.07 6.36 2.50
N GLU A 261 -8.44 5.54 3.34
CA GLU A 261 -8.51 4.08 3.29
C GLU A 261 -9.74 3.48 4.02
N VAL A 262 -10.64 4.31 4.58
CA VAL A 262 -11.60 3.85 5.61
C VAL A 262 -13.01 3.49 5.09
N TYR A 263 -13.35 3.82 3.84
CA TYR A 263 -14.71 3.64 3.30
C TYR A 263 -14.72 2.91 1.94
N GLY A 264 -15.71 2.05 1.68
CA GLY A 264 -15.85 1.33 0.40
C GLY A 264 -15.07 0.02 0.26
N LEU A 265 -14.61 -0.56 1.36
CA LEU A 265 -13.57 -1.59 1.39
C LEU A 265 -14.06 -2.98 0.94
N LEU A 266 -13.32 -3.60 0.01
CA LEU A 266 -13.39 -5.03 -0.30
C LEU A 266 -12.13 -5.73 0.24
N LYS A 267 -12.30 -6.94 0.79
CA LYS A 267 -11.17 -7.84 1.10
C LYS A 267 -10.80 -8.62 -0.15
N GLU A 268 -9.56 -8.53 -0.58
CA GLU A 268 -9.05 -9.36 -1.68
C GLU A 268 -7.65 -9.89 -1.35
N ALA A 269 -7.28 -10.99 -1.99
CA ALA A 269 -5.96 -11.61 -1.86
C ALA A 269 -4.92 -10.79 -2.65
N THR A 270 -4.49 -9.70 -2.04
CA THR A 270 -3.52 -8.71 -2.52
C THR A 270 -2.06 -9.19 -2.54
N GLY A 271 -1.75 -10.43 -2.21
CA GLY A 271 -0.43 -11.00 -2.49
C GLY A 271 -0.32 -11.53 -3.93
N ARG A 272 -1.37 -12.24 -4.38
CA ARG A 272 -1.35 -13.03 -5.64
C ARG A 272 -1.32 -12.17 -6.90
N TRP A 273 -1.91 -10.98 -6.84
CA TRP A 273 -1.99 -10.08 -7.98
C TRP A 273 -0.65 -9.42 -8.35
N LEU A 274 0.29 -9.20 -7.42
CA LEU A 274 1.61 -8.67 -7.78
C LEU A 274 2.40 -9.65 -8.62
N LEU A 275 2.38 -10.92 -8.22
CA LEU A 275 2.95 -11.99 -9.03
C LEU A 275 2.26 -12.07 -10.39
N GLY A 276 0.94 -11.87 -10.43
CA GLY A 276 0.18 -11.73 -11.67
C GLY A 276 0.69 -10.59 -12.56
N LEU A 277 0.90 -9.39 -12.00
CA LEU A 277 1.44 -8.23 -12.71
C LEU A 277 2.84 -8.51 -13.26
N ILE A 278 3.72 -9.09 -12.46
CA ILE A 278 5.08 -9.47 -12.90
C ILE A 278 5.00 -10.46 -14.06
N ASN A 279 4.15 -11.48 -13.96
CA ASN A 279 4.02 -12.53 -14.97
C ASN A 279 3.49 -12.00 -16.31
N ILE A 280 2.50 -11.10 -16.31
CA ILE A 280 2.00 -10.48 -17.56
C ILE A 280 2.97 -9.45 -18.15
N SER A 281 3.98 -9.02 -17.38
CA SER A 281 4.92 -7.98 -17.79
C SER A 281 6.16 -8.54 -18.49
N ASP A 282 6.30 -9.88 -18.57
CA ASP A 282 7.44 -10.56 -19.18
C ASP A 282 8.77 -10.06 -18.61
N VAL A 283 8.96 -10.36 -17.32
CA VAL A 283 10.05 -9.89 -16.47
C VAL A 283 11.03 -11.02 -16.16
N GLU A 284 12.33 -10.73 -16.21
CA GLU A 284 13.37 -11.56 -15.61
C GLU A 284 13.45 -11.26 -14.10
N LEU A 285 12.89 -12.14 -13.27
CA LEU A 285 12.77 -11.95 -11.82
C LEU A 285 13.93 -12.62 -11.08
N HIS A 286 14.71 -11.82 -10.36
CA HIS A 286 15.82 -12.26 -9.52
C HIS A 286 15.41 -12.23 -8.04
N LEU A 287 15.05 -13.40 -7.49
CA LEU A 287 14.76 -13.56 -6.06
C LEU A 287 16.03 -13.81 -5.24
N HIS A 288 15.97 -13.52 -3.94
CA HIS A 288 17.12 -13.58 -3.03
C HIS A 288 18.32 -12.75 -3.49
N GLU A 289 18.10 -11.69 -4.27
CA GLU A 289 19.18 -10.90 -4.86
C GLU A 289 19.00 -9.44 -4.50
N GLU A 290 19.80 -8.99 -3.53
CA GLU A 290 19.86 -7.59 -3.13
C GLU A 290 20.94 -6.87 -3.94
N ILE A 291 20.60 -5.69 -4.47
CA ILE A 291 21.54 -4.79 -5.12
C ILE A 291 22.28 -3.99 -4.04
N ASP A 292 23.61 -3.96 -4.11
CA ASP A 292 24.46 -3.26 -3.14
C ASP A 292 24.90 -1.89 -3.63
N SER A 293 24.96 -1.69 -4.95
CA SER A 293 25.49 -0.48 -5.55
C SER A 293 24.93 -0.24 -6.94
N ILE A 294 24.82 1.04 -7.29
CA ILE A 294 24.31 1.53 -8.58
C ILE A 294 25.26 2.62 -9.05
N SER A 295 25.93 2.38 -10.18
CA SER A 295 26.91 3.29 -10.76
C SER A 295 26.48 3.75 -12.14
N TYR A 296 26.30 5.05 -12.33
CA TYR A 296 26.01 5.66 -13.62
C TYR A 296 27.30 5.86 -14.42
N LEU A 297 27.41 5.17 -15.55
CA LEU A 297 28.57 5.20 -16.44
C LEU A 297 28.33 6.06 -17.70
N GLY A 298 27.35 6.96 -17.64
CA GLY A 298 27.02 7.91 -18.71
C GLY A 298 25.93 7.41 -19.66
N ALA A 299 26.10 6.25 -20.30
CA ALA A 299 25.06 5.70 -21.18
C ALA A 299 24.11 4.73 -20.47
N TYR A 300 24.58 4.08 -19.41
CA TYR A 300 23.86 3.07 -18.66
C TYR A 300 24.28 3.08 -17.19
N TYR A 301 23.54 2.34 -16.38
CA TYR A 301 23.81 2.04 -14.98
C TYR A 301 24.38 0.63 -14.85
N GLU A 302 25.43 0.49 -14.06
CA GLU A 302 25.94 -0.79 -13.59
C GLU A 302 25.42 -1.05 -12.18
N LEU A 303 24.72 -2.18 -12.00
CA LEU A 303 24.18 -2.63 -10.73
C LEU A 303 25.00 -3.83 -10.27
N ASN A 304 25.58 -3.75 -9.08
CA ASN A 304 26.22 -4.91 -8.47
C ASN A 304 25.29 -5.50 -7.40
N SER A 305 25.26 -6.83 -7.33
CA SER A 305 24.46 -7.54 -6.34
C SER A 305 25.32 -8.17 -5.26
N THR A 306 24.70 -8.37 -4.10
CA THR A 306 25.24 -9.12 -2.97
C THR A 306 25.67 -10.56 -3.30
N LYS A 307 25.24 -11.10 -4.45
CA LYS A 307 25.68 -12.40 -4.99
C LYS A 307 26.97 -12.33 -5.81
N GLY A 308 27.53 -11.14 -6.00
CA GLY A 308 28.71 -10.90 -6.85
C GLY A 308 28.39 -10.82 -8.34
N ASN A 309 27.12 -10.65 -8.72
CA ASN A 309 26.72 -10.45 -10.11
C ASN A 309 26.75 -8.95 -10.45
N ALA A 310 27.00 -8.64 -11.72
CA ALA A 310 26.92 -7.29 -12.27
C ALA A 310 25.92 -7.26 -13.44
N TYR A 311 25.10 -6.21 -13.48
CA TYR A 311 24.07 -6.02 -14.50
C TYR A 311 24.17 -4.63 -15.12
N SER A 312 24.05 -4.53 -16.44
CA SER A 312 24.04 -3.26 -17.17
C SER A 312 22.63 -2.91 -17.61
N CYS A 313 22.15 -1.73 -17.25
CA CYS A 313 20.77 -1.29 -17.48
C CYS A 313 20.75 0.16 -17.94
N GLU A 314 20.05 0.50 -19.02
CA GLU A 314 19.96 1.90 -19.49
C GLU A 314 19.09 2.75 -18.56
N VAL A 315 18.11 2.12 -17.91
CA VAL A 315 17.25 2.76 -16.89
C VAL A 315 17.26 1.93 -15.62
N THR A 316 17.38 2.61 -14.47
CA THR A 316 17.26 1.99 -13.15
C THR A 316 16.14 2.64 -12.36
N VAL A 317 15.26 1.83 -11.79
CA VAL A 317 14.13 2.24 -10.97
C VAL A 317 14.31 1.70 -9.57
N VAL A 318 14.43 2.59 -8.59
CA VAL A 318 14.49 2.20 -7.18
C VAL A 318 13.08 2.21 -6.59
N ALA A 319 12.52 1.02 -6.35
CA ALA A 319 11.17 0.82 -5.79
C ALA A 319 11.20 0.27 -4.36
N THR A 320 12.34 0.39 -3.68
CA THR A 320 12.53 0.10 -2.25
C THR A 320 12.70 1.42 -1.47
N PRO A 321 12.30 1.51 -0.20
CA PRO A 321 12.57 2.69 0.62
C PRO A 321 14.07 3.00 0.67
N LEU A 322 14.47 4.19 0.22
CA LEU A 322 15.88 4.62 0.21
C LEU A 322 16.40 4.88 1.62
N ASP A 323 15.57 5.38 2.53
CA ASP A 323 15.94 5.69 3.93
C ASP A 323 16.41 4.45 4.71
N GLU A 324 15.91 3.26 4.36
CA GLU A 324 16.28 1.98 4.97
C GLU A 324 17.15 1.11 4.05
N SER A 325 17.68 1.69 2.97
CA SER A 325 18.51 0.98 2.00
C SER A 325 19.99 1.24 2.24
N SER A 326 20.80 0.20 2.07
CA SER A 326 22.26 0.27 2.08
C SER A 326 22.88 0.42 0.68
N ILE A 327 22.06 0.71 -0.35
CA ILE A 327 22.54 0.85 -1.73
C ILE A 327 23.50 2.04 -1.84
N GLN A 328 24.68 1.80 -2.38
CA GLN A 328 25.67 2.83 -2.67
C GLN A 328 25.46 3.40 -4.07
N PHE A 329 25.29 4.71 -4.17
CA PHE A 329 25.11 5.40 -5.45
C PHE A 329 26.40 6.07 -5.91
N SER A 330 26.73 5.91 -7.19
CA SER A 330 27.79 6.64 -7.86
C SER A 330 27.23 7.26 -9.15
N PRO A 331 27.09 8.59 -9.26
CA PRO A 331 27.37 9.59 -8.23
C PRO A 331 26.42 9.48 -7.02
N PRO A 332 26.82 9.99 -5.84
CA PRO A 332 25.98 9.92 -4.64
C PRO A 332 24.63 10.61 -4.80
N VAL A 333 23.57 9.96 -4.32
CA VAL A 333 22.21 10.52 -4.24
C VAL A 333 21.94 10.93 -2.80
N SER A 334 21.41 12.13 -2.59
CA SER A 334 21.03 12.65 -1.27
C SER A 334 19.52 12.78 -1.17
N VAL A 335 18.91 12.02 -0.25
CA VAL A 335 17.50 12.18 0.15
C VAL A 335 17.42 12.71 1.57
N PRO A 336 16.41 13.55 1.91
CA PRO A 336 16.19 13.96 3.29
C PRO A 336 15.94 12.73 4.16
N ALA A 337 16.74 12.55 5.21
CA ALA A 337 16.60 11.41 6.11
C ALA A 337 15.26 11.47 6.85
N ARG A 338 14.54 10.36 6.85
CA ARG A 338 13.28 10.21 7.58
C ARG A 338 13.34 9.02 8.52
N GLN A 339 12.77 9.21 9.71
CA GLN A 339 12.50 8.09 10.59
C GLN A 339 11.29 7.33 10.06
N PHE A 340 11.39 6.02 9.92
CA PHE A 340 10.25 5.19 9.52
C PHE A 340 9.52 4.65 10.75
N GLN A 341 8.19 4.64 10.67
CA GLN A 341 7.40 3.79 11.54
C GLN A 341 7.55 2.36 11.07
N HIS A 342 7.98 1.49 11.99
CA HIS A 342 7.91 0.05 11.79
C HIS A 342 6.58 -0.47 12.32
N THR A 343 5.88 -1.23 11.50
CA THR A 343 4.70 -1.98 11.92
C THR A 343 5.14 -3.40 12.26
N HIS A 344 4.84 -3.85 13.47
CA HIS A 344 5.00 -5.25 13.82
C HIS A 344 3.65 -5.96 13.68
N ALA A 345 3.63 -7.04 12.89
CA ALA A 345 2.50 -7.95 12.89
C ALA A 345 2.93 -9.35 13.33
N THR A 346 2.15 -9.91 14.24
CA THR A 346 2.35 -11.27 14.76
C THR A 346 1.16 -12.13 14.37
N PHE A 347 1.42 -13.20 13.65
CA PHE A 347 0.46 -14.22 13.29
C PHE A 347 0.57 -15.36 14.28
N VAL A 348 -0.55 -15.72 14.91
CA VAL A 348 -0.59 -16.79 15.91
C VAL A 348 -1.68 -17.76 15.52
N ARG A 349 -1.34 -19.04 15.41
CA ARG A 349 -2.34 -20.11 15.36
C ARG A 349 -2.50 -20.67 16.77
N GLY A 350 -3.70 -20.64 17.31
CA GLY A 350 -3.91 -21.00 18.72
C GLY A 350 -5.28 -20.59 19.25
N LEU A 351 -5.31 -20.27 20.55
CA LEU A 351 -6.50 -19.82 21.27
C LEU A 351 -6.15 -18.65 22.18
N VAL A 352 -6.94 -17.58 22.10
CA VAL A 352 -6.79 -16.40 22.96
C VAL A 352 -7.21 -16.72 24.40
N ASN A 353 -6.51 -16.16 25.37
CA ASN A 353 -6.83 -16.25 26.79
C ASN A 353 -7.94 -15.23 27.16
N PRO A 354 -9.16 -15.66 27.51
CA PRO A 354 -10.24 -14.72 27.85
C PRO A 354 -9.98 -13.93 29.13
N VAL A 355 -9.19 -14.48 30.06
CA VAL A 355 -8.84 -13.82 31.33
C VAL A 355 -8.01 -12.57 31.07
N TYR A 356 -7.18 -12.57 30.01
CA TYR A 356 -6.41 -11.39 29.59
C TYR A 356 -7.32 -10.17 29.33
N PHE A 357 -8.54 -10.41 28.82
CA PHE A 357 -9.51 -9.37 28.50
C PHE A 357 -10.57 -9.17 29.59
N GLY A 358 -10.38 -9.74 30.79
CA GLY A 358 -11.38 -9.71 31.86
C GLY A 358 -12.67 -10.48 31.54
N LEU A 359 -12.63 -11.44 30.60
CA LEU A 359 -13.76 -12.24 30.17
C LEU A 359 -13.68 -13.68 30.70
N LYS A 360 -14.82 -14.38 30.74
CA LYS A 360 -14.90 -15.76 31.25
C LYS A 360 -14.71 -16.82 30.17
N ALA A 361 -15.13 -16.53 28.94
CA ALA A 361 -15.03 -17.45 27.82
C ALA A 361 -14.45 -16.80 26.56
N ALA A 362 -13.70 -17.58 25.77
CA ALA A 362 -13.12 -17.13 24.50
C ALA A 362 -14.20 -16.72 23.47
N SER A 363 -15.38 -17.34 23.54
CA SER A 363 -16.54 -16.99 22.70
C SER A 363 -17.11 -15.60 22.97
N GLU A 364 -16.78 -15.00 24.11
CA GLU A 364 -17.19 -13.62 24.43
C GLU A 364 -16.22 -12.59 23.85
N ILE A 365 -15.04 -12.99 23.39
CA ILE A 365 -14.05 -12.08 22.81
C ILE A 365 -14.53 -11.70 21.41
N PRO A 366 -14.62 -10.39 21.10
CA PRO A 366 -14.94 -9.94 19.75
C PRO A 366 -13.96 -10.48 18.71
N GLU A 367 -14.44 -10.71 17.49
CA GLU A 367 -13.60 -11.22 16.39
C GLU A 367 -12.53 -10.22 15.95
N LEU A 368 -12.81 -8.93 16.16
CA LEU A 368 -11.86 -7.84 16.08
C LEU A 368 -11.82 -7.12 17.42
N VAL A 369 -10.67 -7.17 18.08
CA VAL A 369 -10.35 -6.33 19.23
C VAL A 369 -9.37 -5.27 18.75
N ALA A 370 -9.73 -4.00 18.91
CA ALA A 370 -8.81 -2.89 18.75
C ALA A 370 -8.64 -2.17 20.08
N THR A 371 -7.58 -1.40 20.21
CA THR A 371 -7.34 -0.62 21.42
C THR A 371 -7.69 0.84 21.23
N ILE A 372 -7.84 1.56 22.34
CA ILE A 372 -7.73 3.03 22.30
C ILE A 372 -6.30 3.44 21.92
N GLU A 373 -6.13 4.71 21.54
CA GLU A 373 -4.81 5.27 21.29
C GLU A 373 -4.08 5.53 22.61
N ASP A 374 -3.31 4.53 23.05
CA ASP A 374 -2.42 4.61 24.20
C ASP A 374 -1.09 3.90 23.85
N PRO A 375 0.05 4.61 23.87
CA PRO A 375 1.38 4.04 23.60
C PRO A 375 1.81 2.94 24.58
N HIS A 376 1.21 2.87 25.77
CA HIS A 376 1.52 1.86 26.79
C HIS A 376 0.80 0.52 26.55
N LEU A 377 -0.19 0.49 25.65
CA LEU A 377 -0.89 -0.75 25.33
C LEU A 377 -0.02 -1.66 24.45
N PRO A 378 -0.02 -2.98 24.72
CA PRO A 378 0.93 -3.92 24.12
C PRO A 378 0.66 -4.25 22.65
N PHE A 379 -0.53 -3.94 22.15
CA PHE A 379 -0.94 -4.14 20.76
C PHE A 379 -1.96 -3.07 20.38
N THR A 380 -2.17 -2.87 19.08
CA THR A 380 -3.17 -1.93 18.53
C THR A 380 -4.42 -2.65 18.03
N SER A 381 -4.27 -3.87 17.51
CA SER A 381 -5.41 -4.73 17.22
C SER A 381 -5.09 -6.22 17.21
N ILE A 382 -6.11 -7.04 17.47
CA ILE A 382 -6.13 -8.50 17.33
C ILE A 382 -7.35 -8.85 16.50
N SER A 383 -7.16 -9.57 15.40
CA SER A 383 -8.26 -10.00 14.53
C SER A 383 -8.16 -11.49 14.20
N ILE A 384 -9.31 -12.15 14.12
CA ILE A 384 -9.41 -13.53 13.64
C ILE A 384 -9.32 -13.52 12.11
N LEU A 385 -8.29 -14.18 11.57
CA LEU A 385 -8.15 -14.41 10.13
C LEU A 385 -8.92 -15.64 9.68
N LYS A 386 -8.91 -16.70 10.50
CA LYS A 386 -9.62 -17.94 10.22
C LYS A 386 -9.96 -18.69 11.49
N CYS A 387 -11.17 -19.25 11.55
CA CYS A 387 -11.59 -20.20 12.58
C CYS A 387 -11.57 -21.61 11.98
N TYR A 388 -10.78 -22.52 12.56
CA TYR A 388 -10.82 -23.95 12.20
C TYR A 388 -11.85 -24.69 13.04
N ASN A 389 -11.90 -24.37 14.34
CA ASN A 389 -12.91 -24.81 15.31
C ASN A 389 -12.87 -23.90 16.54
N GLU A 390 -13.68 -24.21 17.56
CA GLU A 390 -13.83 -23.40 18.79
C GLU A 390 -12.52 -23.22 19.61
N THR A 391 -11.52 -24.07 19.37
CA THR A 391 -10.24 -24.10 20.12
C THR A 391 -9.00 -23.86 19.26
N ASP A 392 -9.18 -23.59 17.96
CA ASP A 392 -8.08 -23.41 17.01
C ASP A 392 -8.45 -22.36 15.96
N MET A 393 -7.78 -21.22 16.04
CA MET A 393 -7.97 -20.09 15.14
C MET A 393 -6.62 -19.49 14.77
N THR A 394 -6.57 -18.85 13.60
CA THR A 394 -5.45 -18.01 13.20
C THR A 394 -5.79 -16.57 13.48
N TYR A 395 -4.90 -15.89 14.21
CA TYR A 395 -5.01 -14.49 14.58
C TYR A 395 -3.92 -13.67 13.91
N LYS A 396 -4.23 -12.40 13.65
CA LYS A 396 -3.27 -11.35 13.33
C LYS A 396 -3.30 -10.31 14.43
N VAL A 397 -2.13 -10.03 14.99
CA VAL A 397 -1.93 -9.03 16.03
C VAL A 397 -1.04 -7.93 15.48
N PHE A 398 -1.50 -6.69 15.48
CA PHE A 398 -0.68 -5.52 15.19
C PHE A 398 -0.19 -4.90 16.50
N SER A 399 1.07 -4.48 16.52
CA SER A 399 1.71 -3.88 17.68
C SER A 399 2.78 -2.87 17.27
N ARG A 400 2.98 -1.85 18.12
CA ARG A 400 3.99 -0.82 17.91
C ARG A 400 5.44 -1.31 18.08
N GLN A 401 5.60 -2.47 18.73
CA GLN A 401 6.89 -3.10 19.00
C GLN A 401 6.79 -4.62 18.81
N ALA A 402 7.93 -5.29 18.71
CA ALA A 402 7.99 -6.74 18.61
C ALA A 402 7.46 -7.40 19.90
N MET A 403 6.47 -8.29 19.75
CA MET A 403 5.87 -8.98 20.89
C MET A 403 6.78 -10.10 21.42
N THR A 404 7.14 -10.02 22.70
CA THR A 404 7.90 -11.05 23.40
C THR A 404 7.06 -12.33 23.56
N ASP A 405 7.72 -13.48 23.72
CA ASP A 405 6.99 -14.73 23.97
C ASP A 405 6.19 -14.66 25.27
N ALA A 406 6.71 -14.04 26.32
CA ALA A 406 6.00 -13.86 27.58
C ALA A 406 4.69 -13.06 27.43
N LEU A 407 4.68 -12.01 26.59
CA LEU A 407 3.48 -11.26 26.28
C LEU A 407 2.50 -12.08 25.43
N LEU A 408 3.00 -12.85 24.46
CA LEU A 408 2.14 -13.74 23.69
C LEU A 408 1.54 -14.84 24.56
N ASP A 409 2.27 -15.37 25.53
CA ASP A 409 1.79 -16.39 26.47
C ASP A 409 0.78 -15.83 27.49
N SER A 410 0.75 -14.51 27.71
CA SER A 410 -0.31 -13.89 28.49
C SER A 410 -1.59 -13.68 27.68
N ILE A 411 -1.46 -13.28 26.42
CA ILE A 411 -2.59 -13.03 25.49
C ILE A 411 -3.20 -14.34 24.97
N PHE A 412 -2.39 -15.38 24.74
CA PHE A 412 -2.82 -16.66 24.18
C PHE A 412 -2.66 -17.78 25.20
N SER A 413 -3.74 -18.53 25.44
CA SER A 413 -3.71 -19.71 26.31
C SER A 413 -3.05 -20.91 25.62
N VAL A 414 -3.10 -20.96 24.29
CA VAL A 414 -2.46 -21.98 23.46
C VAL A 414 -1.84 -21.31 22.23
N ARG A 415 -0.58 -21.64 21.92
CA ARG A 415 0.10 -21.27 20.67
C ARG A 415 0.64 -22.52 19.99
N LYS A 416 0.19 -22.80 18.77
CA LYS A 416 0.65 -23.91 17.93
C LYS A 416 1.76 -23.46 16.99
N GLU A 417 1.62 -22.26 16.46
CA GLU A 417 2.54 -21.66 15.50
C GLU A 417 2.53 -20.15 15.70
N THR A 418 3.69 -19.51 15.53
CA THR A 418 3.83 -18.07 15.63
C THR A 418 4.79 -17.58 14.56
N VAL A 419 4.33 -16.64 13.75
CA VAL A 419 5.16 -15.96 12.74
C VAL A 419 5.14 -14.47 13.02
N ARG A 420 6.31 -13.85 13.09
CA ARG A 420 6.46 -12.41 13.34
C ARG A 420 7.02 -11.75 12.10
N ILE A 421 6.44 -10.63 11.73
CA ILE A 421 6.90 -9.82 10.61
C ILE A 421 7.04 -8.36 11.06
N ASN A 422 8.04 -7.70 10.49
CA ASN A 422 8.36 -6.30 10.73
C ASN A 422 8.63 -5.65 9.37
N TRP A 423 8.04 -4.49 9.11
CA TRP A 423 8.34 -3.69 7.94
C TRP A 423 8.20 -2.21 8.24
N GLY A 424 9.01 -1.37 7.58
CA GLY A 424 8.80 0.07 7.53
C GLY A 424 7.48 0.37 6.80
N ALA A 425 6.48 0.84 7.53
CA ALA A 425 5.14 1.09 7.00
C ALA A 425 5.05 2.44 6.30
N TYR A 426 5.49 3.52 6.96
CA TYR A 426 5.52 4.88 6.43
C TYR A 426 6.52 5.74 7.21
N PRO A 427 7.05 6.81 6.61
CA PRO A 427 7.90 7.77 7.31
C PRO A 427 7.10 8.61 8.32
N HIS A 428 7.76 9.01 9.40
CA HIS A 428 7.29 10.03 10.32
C HIS A 428 7.49 11.40 9.69
N TYR A 429 6.41 12.19 9.64
CA TYR A 429 6.45 13.55 9.13
C TYR A 429 6.44 14.55 10.27
N LYS A 430 7.27 15.60 10.18
CA LYS A 430 7.28 16.71 11.14
C LYS A 430 7.30 18.04 10.40
N ALA A 431 6.19 18.78 10.51
CA ALA A 431 6.08 20.08 9.89
C ALA A 431 7.08 21.11 10.47
N PRO A 432 7.71 21.96 9.63
CA PRO A 432 7.66 21.93 8.16
C PRO A 432 8.50 20.77 7.60
N GLU A 433 7.87 19.97 6.74
CA GLU A 433 8.51 18.79 6.14
C GLU A 433 9.43 19.21 4.98
N LYS A 434 10.54 18.49 4.79
CA LYS A 434 11.41 18.67 3.62
C LYS A 434 11.27 17.48 2.68
N PHE A 435 10.69 17.71 1.51
CA PHE A 435 10.58 16.70 0.48
C PHE A 435 11.81 16.70 -0.44
N ALA A 436 12.25 15.52 -0.87
CA ALA A 436 13.16 15.42 -1.99
C ALA A 436 12.49 16.03 -3.23
N PRO A 437 13.24 16.68 -4.13
CA PRO A 437 12.70 17.14 -5.40
C PRO A 437 12.07 15.96 -6.15
N PHE A 438 10.84 16.14 -6.64
CA PHE A 438 10.20 15.19 -7.52
C PHE A 438 9.49 15.93 -8.64
N ILE A 439 9.32 15.23 -9.76
CA ILE A 439 8.48 15.67 -10.86
C ILE A 439 7.42 14.59 -11.02
N LEU A 440 6.16 14.95 -10.82
CA LEU A 440 5.05 14.07 -11.19
C LEU A 440 4.63 14.43 -12.60
N ASP A 441 4.91 13.53 -13.54
CA ASP A 441 4.55 13.71 -14.95
C ASP A 441 3.02 13.76 -15.12
N GLY A 442 2.59 14.60 -16.08
CA GLY A 442 1.20 14.97 -16.38
C GLY A 442 0.37 13.82 -16.86
#